data_AF-A0A0B8P0W4-F1
#
_entry.id   AF-A0A0B8P0W4-F1
#
_cell.length_a   1.000
_cell.length_b   1.000
_cell.length_c   1.000
_cell.angle_alpha   90.00
_cell.angle_beta   90.00
_cell.angle_gamma   90.00
#
_symmetry.space_group_name_H-M   'P 1'
#
loop_
_entity.id
_entity.type
_entity.pdbx_description
1 polymer ?
#
loop_
_entity_poly.entity_id
_entity_poly.type
_entity_poly.pdbx_seq_one_letter_code
_entity_poly.pdbx_strand_id
1 'polypeptide(L)'
;MFEQYHYNEAIIFGHALDGNLHFVFTQNFDTSAAIEQYRTFMEEVTELVAVKYQGSLKAEHGTGRNMAPFVELEWGKDAYRLMLEIKSLFDPLNLMNPGVIINTDSNAHLKDLKPMPATHSNVDPCMECGFCEPVCPSKTLSLSPRQRIVLYRELQGQQAKGAVDPELEKLFDYQGIETCAVTGLCESRCPISINTGTLIDSLRSKSKSNPIAKWSANNFDKATQIARWGLTANQCW
;
A
#
# COMPACT_ATOMS: atom_id res chain seq x y z
N MET A 1 6.44 4.53 26.14
CA MET A 1 6.16 3.44 25.18
C MET A 1 6.48 3.84 23.75
N PHE A 2 5.81 4.82 23.12
CA PHE A 2 6.17 5.22 21.74
C PHE A 2 7.65 5.60 21.56
N GLU A 3 8.23 6.38 22.49
CA GLU A 3 9.66 6.71 22.47
C GLU A 3 10.57 5.47 22.61
N GLN A 4 10.21 4.53 23.48
CA GLN A 4 10.94 3.27 23.70
C GLN A 4 10.97 2.40 22.44
N TYR A 5 9.88 2.41 21.68
CA TYR A 5 9.73 1.67 20.42
C TYR A 5 10.03 2.53 19.18
N HIS A 6 10.60 3.72 19.35
CA HIS A 6 10.99 4.62 18.26
C HIS A 6 9.86 5.01 17.29
N TYR A 7 8.60 5.01 17.74
CA TYR A 7 7.47 5.53 16.97
C TYR A 7 7.35 7.05 17.18
N ASN A 8 8.33 7.79 16.69
CA ASN A 8 8.43 9.25 16.92
C ASN A 8 7.31 10.05 16.24
N GLU A 9 6.73 9.51 15.16
CA GLU A 9 5.61 10.08 14.41
C GLU A 9 4.24 9.60 14.93
N ALA A 10 4.21 8.91 16.08
CA ALA A 10 2.97 8.44 16.65
C ALA A 10 2.10 9.62 17.09
N ILE A 11 0.81 9.55 16.76
CA ILE A 11 -0.18 10.53 17.17
C ILE A 11 -1.19 9.90 18.11
N ILE A 12 -1.65 10.66 19.09
CA ILE A 12 -2.78 10.30 19.96
C ILE A 12 -3.86 11.34 19.73
N PHE A 13 -5.08 10.90 19.44
CA PHE A 13 -6.25 11.75 19.22
C PHE A 13 -7.51 11.02 19.67
N GLY A 14 -8.62 11.72 19.85
CA GLY A 14 -9.87 11.07 20.20
C GLY A 14 -10.80 11.93 21.04
N HIS A 15 -11.92 11.33 21.42
CA HIS A 15 -12.92 11.93 22.29
C HIS A 15 -12.51 11.72 23.75
N ALA A 16 -11.53 12.49 24.22
CA ALA A 16 -10.99 12.36 25.57
C ALA A 16 -12.05 12.48 26.68
N LEU A 17 -13.08 13.33 26.47
CA LEU A 17 -14.21 13.47 27.39
C LEU A 17 -15.01 12.16 27.53
N ASP A 18 -15.13 11.41 26.44
CA ASP A 18 -15.85 10.13 26.40
C ASP A 18 -14.96 8.95 26.82
N GLY A 19 -13.73 9.21 27.26
CA GLY A 19 -12.76 8.18 27.61
C GLY A 19 -12.24 7.37 26.41
N ASN A 20 -12.40 7.90 25.20
CA ASN A 20 -12.02 7.22 23.96
C ASN A 20 -10.78 7.88 23.33
N LEU A 21 -9.66 7.16 23.40
CA LEU A 21 -8.38 7.58 22.83
C LEU A 21 -7.94 6.62 21.74
N HIS A 22 -7.58 7.20 20.61
CA HIS A 22 -6.99 6.55 19.46
C HIS A 22 -5.52 6.90 19.40
N PHE A 23 -4.73 5.96 18.91
CA PHE A 23 -3.37 6.24 18.55
C PHE A 23 -3.04 5.61 17.21
N VAL A 24 -2.19 6.29 16.45
CA VAL A 24 -1.72 5.83 15.15
C VAL A 24 -0.20 5.92 15.15
N PHE A 25 0.44 4.85 14.69
CA PHE A 25 1.89 4.76 14.54
C PHE A 25 2.19 4.05 13.23
N THR A 26 3.31 4.39 12.61
CA THR A 26 3.71 3.87 11.30
C THR A 26 4.60 2.65 11.48
N GLN A 27 4.03 1.45 11.29
CA GLN A 27 4.77 0.19 11.37
C GLN A 27 5.25 -0.28 9.99
N ASN A 28 6.52 -0.68 9.90
CA ASN A 28 7.06 -1.41 8.75
C ASN A 28 7.05 -2.93 9.01
N PHE A 29 6.67 -3.74 8.03
CA PHE A 29 6.67 -5.21 8.13
C PHE A 29 7.69 -5.90 7.21
N ASP A 30 8.64 -5.16 6.64
CA ASP A 30 9.61 -5.69 5.68
C ASP A 30 10.74 -6.53 6.30
N THR A 31 10.99 -6.39 7.61
CA THR A 31 12.07 -7.12 8.30
C THR A 31 11.55 -7.87 9.52
N SER A 32 12.19 -9.00 9.85
CA SER A 32 11.88 -9.78 11.05
C SER A 32 12.05 -8.94 12.33
N ALA A 33 13.06 -8.08 12.39
CA ALA A 33 13.28 -7.18 13.51
C ALA A 33 12.11 -6.18 13.69
N ALA A 34 11.59 -5.62 12.60
CA ALA A 34 10.45 -4.71 12.67
C ALA A 34 9.15 -5.44 13.07
N ILE A 35 8.93 -6.66 12.57
CA ILE A 35 7.80 -7.52 12.98
C ILE A 35 7.91 -7.85 14.47
N GLU A 36 9.10 -8.16 14.96
CA GLU A 36 9.32 -8.47 16.37
C GLU A 36 9.09 -7.26 17.27
N GLN A 37 9.60 -6.09 16.88
CA GLN A 37 9.32 -4.82 17.56
C GLN A 37 7.81 -4.58 17.67
N TYR A 38 7.07 -4.84 16.58
CA TYR A 38 5.61 -4.71 16.56
C TYR A 38 4.92 -5.69 17.51
N ARG A 39 5.33 -6.97 17.50
CA ARG A 39 4.79 -8.00 18.39
C ARG A 39 4.93 -7.57 19.84
N THR A 40 6.14 -7.20 20.27
CA THR A 40 6.39 -6.81 21.67
C THR A 40 5.64 -5.53 22.03
N PHE A 41 5.58 -4.55 21.12
CA PHE A 41 4.77 -3.34 21.32
C PHE A 41 3.29 -3.67 21.55
N MET A 42 2.69 -4.53 20.73
CA MET A 42 1.28 -4.92 20.86
C MET A 42 1.02 -5.68 22.17
N GLU A 43 1.92 -6.56 22.59
CA GLU A 43 1.85 -7.25 23.88
C GLU A 43 1.87 -6.25 25.05
N GLU A 44 2.81 -5.29 25.04
CA GLU A 44 2.90 -4.27 26.10
C GLU A 44 1.70 -3.32 26.13
N VAL A 45 1.21 -2.89 24.96
CA VAL A 45 0.00 -2.05 24.84
C VAL A 45 -1.19 -2.76 25.44
N THR A 46 -1.39 -4.03 25.07
CA THR A 46 -2.58 -4.78 25.46
C THR A 46 -2.56 -5.13 26.94
N GLU A 47 -1.40 -5.49 27.48
CA GLU A 47 -1.19 -5.66 28.92
C GLU A 47 -1.45 -4.34 29.69
N LEU A 48 -0.93 -3.22 29.19
CA LEU A 48 -1.11 -1.92 29.82
C LEU A 48 -2.58 -1.51 29.86
N VAL A 49 -3.27 -1.61 28.73
CA VAL A 49 -4.66 -1.14 28.59
C VAL A 49 -5.64 -2.12 29.22
N ALA A 50 -5.66 -3.38 28.80
CA ALA A 50 -6.68 -4.35 29.21
C ALA A 50 -6.44 -4.91 30.62
N VAL A 51 -5.17 -5.16 31.00
CA VAL A 51 -4.86 -5.80 32.29
C VAL A 51 -4.60 -4.76 33.36
N LYS A 52 -3.64 -3.84 33.15
CA LYS A 52 -3.27 -2.87 34.19
C LYS A 52 -4.33 -1.80 34.42
N TYR A 53 -4.89 -1.22 33.35
CA TYR A 53 -5.89 -0.16 33.47
C TYR A 53 -7.33 -0.64 33.30
N GLN A 54 -7.57 -1.92 33.00
CA GLN A 54 -8.92 -2.48 32.81
C GLN A 54 -9.74 -1.69 31.77
N GLY A 55 -9.06 -1.13 30.77
CA GLY A 55 -9.66 -0.40 29.65
C GLY A 55 -10.01 -1.33 28.49
N SER A 56 -10.88 -0.86 27.59
CA SER A 56 -11.17 -1.57 26.35
C SER A 56 -10.08 -1.29 25.31
N LEU A 57 -9.69 -2.32 24.56
CA LEU A 57 -8.69 -2.22 23.49
C LEU A 57 -9.28 -1.65 22.20
N LYS A 58 -10.60 -1.48 22.13
CA LYS A 58 -11.30 -0.98 20.95
C LYS A 58 -12.55 -0.19 21.33
N ALA A 59 -12.93 0.72 20.45
CA ALA A 59 -14.21 1.43 20.52
C ALA A 59 -14.89 1.38 19.13
N GLU A 60 -14.87 2.48 18.39
CA GLU A 60 -15.61 2.62 17.12
C GLU A 60 -15.06 1.78 15.94
N HIS A 61 -13.77 1.41 15.96
CA HIS A 61 -13.13 0.69 14.86
C HIS A 61 -13.15 -0.85 15.01
N GLY A 62 -13.72 -1.37 16.09
CA GLY A 62 -13.96 -2.80 16.31
C GLY A 62 -12.70 -3.68 16.38
N THR A 63 -12.91 -5.00 16.30
CA THR A 63 -11.83 -6.00 16.36
C THR A 63 -11.50 -6.53 14.97
N GLY A 64 -10.39 -6.08 14.39
CA GLY A 64 -9.80 -6.71 13.20
C GLY A 64 -8.86 -7.87 13.57
N ARG A 65 -8.21 -8.47 12.56
CA ARG A 65 -7.12 -9.47 12.75
C ARG A 65 -6.05 -9.00 13.73
N ASN A 66 -5.77 -7.71 13.72
CA ASN A 66 -4.74 -7.11 14.55
C ASN A 66 -5.02 -7.20 16.07
N MET A 67 -6.29 -7.12 16.44
CA MET A 67 -6.71 -7.11 17.84
C MET A 67 -7.29 -8.45 18.29
N ALA A 68 -7.63 -9.34 17.34
CA ALA A 68 -8.32 -10.58 17.60
C ALA A 68 -7.59 -11.51 18.61
N PRO A 69 -6.25 -11.65 18.58
CA PRO A 69 -5.52 -12.44 19.57
C PRO A 69 -5.66 -11.97 21.02
N PHE A 70 -6.01 -10.70 21.23
CA PHE A 70 -6.01 -10.05 22.54
C PHE A 70 -7.41 -9.89 23.14
N VAL A 71 -8.46 -10.37 22.46
CA VAL A 71 -9.85 -10.22 22.90
C VAL A 71 -10.11 -10.87 24.26
N GLU A 72 -9.47 -12.02 24.53
CA GLU A 72 -9.59 -12.71 25.82
C GLU A 72 -9.14 -11.82 27.00
N LEU A 73 -8.15 -10.94 26.80
CA LEU A 73 -7.65 -10.05 27.86
C LEU A 73 -8.72 -9.06 28.31
N GLU A 74 -9.61 -8.65 27.41
CA GLU A 74 -10.68 -7.70 27.71
C GLU A 74 -11.96 -8.39 28.18
N TRP A 75 -12.32 -9.53 27.58
CA TRP A 75 -13.60 -10.20 27.84
C TRP A 75 -13.51 -11.22 28.98
N GLY A 76 -12.29 -11.67 29.31
CA GLY A 76 -12.07 -12.78 30.20
C GLY A 76 -12.35 -14.14 29.56
N LYS A 77 -11.87 -15.19 30.24
CA LYS A 77 -11.87 -16.57 29.76
C LYS A 77 -13.26 -17.12 29.47
N ASP A 78 -14.22 -16.83 30.33
CA ASP A 78 -15.55 -17.45 30.26
C ASP A 78 -16.35 -16.90 29.08
N ALA A 79 -16.39 -15.57 28.91
CA ALA A 79 -17.05 -14.94 27.78
C ALA A 79 -16.36 -15.30 26.46
N TYR A 80 -15.02 -15.32 26.44
CA TYR A 80 -14.27 -15.69 25.25
C TYR A 80 -14.54 -17.14 24.82
N ARG A 81 -14.55 -18.09 25.77
CA ARG A 81 -14.88 -19.50 25.52
C ARG A 81 -16.30 -19.66 24.95
N LEU A 82 -17.28 -18.98 25.53
CA LEU A 82 -18.66 -19.02 25.02
C LEU A 82 -18.72 -18.55 23.56
N MET A 83 -17.99 -17.49 23.21
CA MET A 83 -17.97 -16.96 21.85
C MET A 83 -17.25 -17.89 20.86
N LEU A 84 -16.22 -18.64 21.31
CA LEU A 84 -15.60 -19.71 20.52
C LEU A 84 -16.57 -20.87 20.25
N GLU A 85 -17.37 -21.25 21.25
CA GLU A 85 -18.40 -22.30 21.11
C GLU A 85 -19.46 -21.87 20.10
N ILE A 86 -19.97 -20.63 20.22
CA ILE A 86 -20.91 -20.06 19.26
C ILE A 86 -20.32 -20.07 17.85
N LYS A 87 -19.08 -19.57 17.67
CA LYS A 87 -18.40 -19.58 16.37
C LYS A 87 -18.31 -21.00 15.79
N SER A 88 -17.98 -21.99 16.60
CA SER A 88 -17.85 -23.39 16.17
C SER A 88 -19.20 -24.00 15.75
N LEU A 89 -20.31 -23.59 16.38
CA LEU A 89 -21.64 -24.05 16.00
C LEU A 89 -22.08 -23.51 14.63
N PHE A 90 -21.73 -22.26 14.31
CA PHE A 90 -22.10 -21.62 13.03
C PHE A 90 -21.08 -21.88 11.92
N ASP A 91 -19.83 -22.16 12.25
CA ASP A 91 -18.73 -22.36 11.29
C ASP A 91 -17.83 -23.54 11.69
N PRO A 92 -18.34 -24.78 11.64
CA PRO A 92 -17.62 -25.97 12.09
C PRO A 92 -16.38 -26.29 11.24
N LEU A 93 -16.30 -25.76 10.01
CA LEU A 93 -15.17 -25.94 9.10
C LEU A 93 -14.21 -24.73 9.09
N ASN A 94 -14.49 -23.70 9.90
CA ASN A 94 -13.69 -22.47 9.99
C ASN A 94 -13.45 -21.77 8.64
N LEU A 95 -14.49 -21.69 7.80
CA LEU A 95 -14.43 -21.08 6.46
C LEU A 95 -14.76 -19.58 6.48
N MET A 96 -15.48 -19.12 7.49
CA MET A 96 -15.92 -17.72 7.58
C MET A 96 -14.85 -16.85 8.24
N ASN A 97 -13.97 -16.29 7.41
CA ASN A 97 -12.95 -15.28 7.76
C ASN A 97 -12.05 -15.70 8.95
N PRO A 98 -11.24 -16.76 8.81
CA PRO A 98 -10.38 -17.26 9.88
C PRO A 98 -9.36 -16.20 10.33
N GLY A 99 -9.05 -16.22 11.64
CA GLY A 99 -8.08 -15.30 12.24
C GLY A 99 -8.62 -13.89 12.55
N VAL A 100 -9.94 -13.67 12.49
CA VAL A 100 -10.55 -12.36 12.67
C VAL A 100 -11.62 -12.39 13.76
N ILE A 101 -11.69 -11.34 14.57
CA ILE A 101 -12.59 -11.15 15.74
C ILE A 101 -12.40 -12.23 16.83
N ILE A 102 -12.92 -13.44 16.63
CA ILE A 102 -12.83 -14.57 17.57
C ILE A 102 -12.02 -15.68 16.91
N ASN A 103 -10.83 -15.98 17.43
CA ASN A 103 -9.98 -17.02 16.87
C ASN A 103 -8.91 -17.50 17.87
N THR A 104 -8.55 -18.77 17.82
CA THR A 104 -7.60 -19.39 18.76
C THR A 104 -6.12 -19.14 18.43
N ASP A 105 -5.82 -18.42 17.35
CA ASP A 105 -4.45 -18.18 16.91
C ASP A 105 -3.87 -16.91 17.56
N SER A 106 -3.04 -17.11 18.58
CA SER A 106 -2.38 -16.02 19.31
C SER A 106 -1.49 -15.13 18.43
N ASN A 107 -1.08 -15.64 17.27
CA ASN A 107 -0.20 -14.93 16.34
C ASN A 107 -0.95 -14.42 15.10
N ALA A 108 -2.28 -14.43 15.07
CA ALA A 108 -3.04 -14.01 13.89
C ALA A 108 -2.69 -12.59 13.42
N HIS A 109 -2.38 -11.68 14.37
CA HIS A 109 -1.98 -10.30 14.10
C HIS A 109 -0.62 -10.14 13.38
N LEU A 110 0.18 -11.22 13.30
CA LEU A 110 1.50 -11.25 12.65
C LEU A 110 1.50 -12.06 11.34
N LYS A 111 0.36 -12.64 10.97
CA LYS A 111 0.21 -13.46 9.77
C LYS A 111 -0.39 -12.66 8.63
N ASP A 112 -0.10 -13.10 7.41
CA ASP A 112 -0.62 -12.50 6.17
C ASP A 112 -0.40 -10.98 6.09
N LEU A 113 0.73 -10.53 6.64
CA LEU A 113 1.15 -9.13 6.60
C LEU A 113 1.38 -8.74 5.15
N LYS A 114 0.76 -7.63 4.75
CA LYS A 114 0.90 -7.10 3.40
C LYS A 114 2.28 -6.46 3.25
N PRO A 115 3.17 -7.00 2.39
CA PRO A 115 4.46 -6.37 2.14
C PRO A 115 4.27 -5.06 1.36
N MET A 116 5.12 -4.08 1.63
CA MET A 116 5.07 -2.76 1.00
C MET A 116 6.47 -2.33 0.56
N PRO A 117 7.13 -3.09 -0.34
CA PRO A 117 8.51 -2.81 -0.72
C PRO A 117 8.63 -1.42 -1.35
N ALA A 118 9.74 -0.73 -1.06
CA ALA A 118 10.08 0.53 -1.70
C ALA A 118 10.34 0.33 -3.19
N THR A 119 9.91 1.29 -4.01
CA THR A 119 9.94 1.18 -5.47
C THR A 119 10.43 2.45 -6.14
N HIS A 120 9.70 3.54 -5.96
CA HIS A 120 9.95 4.82 -6.58
C HIS A 120 9.40 5.90 -5.65
N SER A 121 10.25 6.85 -5.27
CA SER A 121 9.97 7.85 -4.24
C SER A 121 8.61 8.56 -4.38
N ASN A 122 8.20 8.89 -5.59
CA ASN A 122 6.89 9.50 -5.88
C ASN A 122 5.67 8.64 -5.51
N VAL A 123 5.79 7.31 -5.47
CA VAL A 123 4.66 6.40 -5.14
C VAL A 123 4.86 5.63 -3.84
N ASP A 124 6.05 5.66 -3.24
CA ASP A 124 6.33 4.97 -1.98
C ASP A 124 5.40 5.41 -0.82
N PRO A 125 4.99 6.69 -0.71
CA PRO A 125 3.99 7.10 0.28
C PRO A 125 2.58 6.53 0.06
N CYS A 126 2.31 5.87 -1.07
CA CYS A 126 0.97 5.38 -1.41
C CYS A 126 0.50 4.30 -0.42
N MET A 127 -0.63 4.55 0.25
CA MET A 127 -1.32 3.57 1.11
C MET A 127 -2.40 2.76 0.37
N GLU A 128 -2.49 2.90 -0.96
CA GLU A 128 -3.38 2.12 -1.82
C GLU A 128 -4.89 2.26 -1.49
N CYS A 129 -5.30 3.46 -1.08
CA CYS A 129 -6.69 3.78 -0.71
C CYS A 129 -7.65 3.86 -1.91
N GLY A 130 -7.16 4.13 -3.12
CA GLY A 130 -7.97 4.13 -4.34
C GLY A 130 -8.69 5.44 -4.69
N PHE A 131 -8.49 6.53 -3.94
CA PHE A 131 -9.08 7.84 -4.28
C PHE A 131 -8.72 8.33 -5.70
N CYS A 132 -7.57 7.90 -6.22
CA CYS A 132 -7.11 8.23 -7.57
C CYS A 132 -7.84 7.47 -8.69
N GLU A 133 -8.53 6.36 -8.40
CA GLU A 133 -9.11 5.50 -9.44
C GLU A 133 -10.22 6.15 -10.26
N PRO A 134 -11.21 6.86 -9.67
CA PRO A 134 -12.34 7.37 -10.43
C PRO A 134 -12.00 8.39 -11.51
N VAL A 135 -10.91 9.15 -11.34
CA VAL A 135 -10.45 10.19 -12.29
C VAL A 135 -9.49 9.66 -13.37
N CYS A 136 -9.09 8.40 -13.29
CA CYS A 136 -8.15 7.84 -14.23
C CYS A 136 -8.83 7.57 -15.59
N PRO A 137 -8.31 8.12 -16.71
CA PRO A 137 -8.89 7.89 -18.03
C PRO A 137 -8.70 6.44 -18.52
N SER A 138 -7.71 5.71 -18.00
CA SER A 138 -7.47 4.31 -18.40
C SER A 138 -8.25 3.29 -17.55
N LYS A 139 -9.05 3.71 -16.57
CA LYS A 139 -9.68 2.79 -15.59
C LYS A 139 -10.63 1.76 -16.23
N THR A 140 -11.22 2.08 -17.38
CA THR A 140 -12.15 1.21 -18.12
C THR A 140 -11.45 0.43 -19.24
N LEU A 141 -10.18 0.71 -19.50
CA LEU A 141 -9.36 0.04 -20.51
C LEU A 141 -8.42 -1.00 -19.89
N SER A 142 -7.78 -0.65 -18.77
CA SER A 142 -6.69 -1.40 -18.15
C SER A 142 -6.60 -1.06 -16.67
N LEU A 143 -5.37 -1.03 -16.10
CA LEU A 143 -5.14 -0.70 -14.70
C LEU A 143 -5.43 0.77 -14.35
N SER A 144 -6.04 0.95 -13.19
CA SER A 144 -6.15 2.22 -12.46
C SER A 144 -4.78 2.66 -11.90
N PRO A 145 -4.63 3.90 -11.42
CA PRO A 145 -3.37 4.38 -10.87
C PRO A 145 -2.97 3.60 -9.60
N ARG A 146 -3.94 3.26 -8.73
CA ARG A 146 -3.70 2.40 -7.57
C ARG A 146 -3.22 1.01 -8.02
N GLN A 147 -3.91 0.38 -8.96
CA GLN A 147 -3.56 -0.95 -9.45
C GLN A 147 -2.18 -0.97 -10.10
N ARG A 148 -1.79 0.10 -10.82
CA ARG A 148 -0.42 0.25 -11.37
C ARG A 148 0.63 0.28 -10.26
N ILE A 149 0.39 1.04 -9.19
CA ILE A 149 1.33 1.11 -8.05
C ILE A 149 1.45 -0.26 -7.36
N VAL A 150 0.31 -0.94 -7.13
CA VAL A 150 0.28 -2.27 -6.49
C VAL A 150 1.07 -3.30 -7.30
N LEU A 151 0.80 -3.42 -8.61
CA LEU A 151 1.50 -4.39 -9.45
C LEU A 151 2.97 -4.03 -9.62
N TYR A 152 3.31 -2.74 -9.69
CA TYR A 152 4.71 -2.34 -9.73
C TYR A 152 5.45 -2.71 -8.45
N ARG A 153 4.82 -2.53 -7.28
CA ARG A 153 5.38 -3.00 -5.99
C ARG A 153 5.60 -4.50 -5.96
N GLU A 154 4.65 -5.28 -6.45
CA GLU A 154 4.81 -6.73 -6.54
C GLU A 154 6.00 -7.10 -7.45
N LEU A 155 6.11 -6.50 -8.64
CA LEU A 155 7.23 -6.73 -9.54
C LEU A 155 8.58 -6.38 -8.92
N GLN A 156 8.69 -5.22 -8.27
CA GLN A 156 9.91 -4.82 -7.57
C GLN A 156 10.23 -5.77 -6.40
N GLY A 157 9.20 -6.24 -5.68
CA GLY A 157 9.35 -7.23 -4.62
C GLY A 157 9.85 -8.59 -5.14
N GLN A 158 9.33 -9.06 -6.27
CA GLN A 158 9.83 -10.27 -6.94
C GLN A 158 11.25 -10.09 -7.47
N GLN A 159 11.56 -8.90 -8.01
CA GLN A 159 12.89 -8.58 -8.53
C GLN A 159 13.94 -8.55 -7.43
N ALA A 160 13.62 -8.01 -6.26
CA ALA A 160 14.49 -8.05 -5.09
C ALA A 160 14.78 -9.48 -4.61
N LYS A 161 13.88 -10.43 -4.87
CA LYS A 161 14.04 -11.86 -4.57
C LYS A 161 14.68 -12.66 -5.71
N GLY A 162 14.94 -12.04 -6.86
CA GLY A 162 15.45 -12.72 -8.06
C GLY A 162 14.46 -13.72 -8.69
N ALA A 163 13.16 -13.53 -8.46
CA ALA A 163 12.10 -14.46 -8.85
C ALA A 163 10.94 -13.74 -9.58
N VAL A 164 11.27 -12.90 -10.56
CA VAL A 164 10.27 -12.17 -11.37
C VAL A 164 9.52 -13.15 -12.26
N ASP A 165 8.19 -13.11 -12.17
CA ASP A 165 7.30 -13.80 -13.11
C ASP A 165 7.30 -13.06 -14.47
N PRO A 166 7.82 -13.69 -15.55
CA PRO A 166 7.88 -13.08 -16.87
C PRO A 166 6.49 -12.77 -17.46
N GLU A 167 5.46 -13.52 -17.07
CA GLU A 167 4.09 -13.28 -17.53
C GLU A 167 3.54 -12.00 -16.88
N LEU A 168 3.81 -11.80 -15.59
CA LEU A 168 3.44 -10.59 -14.87
C LEU A 168 4.19 -9.37 -15.40
N GLU A 169 5.48 -9.48 -15.69
CA GLU A 169 6.28 -8.40 -16.28
C GLU A 169 5.70 -7.96 -17.63
N LYS A 170 5.45 -8.92 -18.53
CA LYS A 170 4.83 -8.65 -19.84
C LYS A 170 3.42 -8.05 -19.72
N LEU A 171 2.63 -8.53 -18.77
CA LEU A 171 1.29 -7.97 -18.50
C LEU A 171 1.40 -6.51 -18.06
N PHE A 172 2.36 -6.22 -17.17
CA PHE A 172 2.59 -4.88 -16.66
C PHE A 172 3.16 -3.93 -17.71
N ASP A 173 3.96 -4.39 -18.68
CA ASP A 173 4.39 -3.55 -19.78
C ASP A 173 3.20 -2.93 -20.52
N TYR A 174 2.23 -3.74 -20.95
CA TYR A 174 1.07 -3.22 -21.66
C TYR A 174 0.07 -2.55 -20.70
N GLN A 175 -0.41 -3.29 -19.70
CA GLN A 175 -1.49 -2.83 -18.82
C GLN A 175 -1.04 -1.79 -17.79
N GLY A 176 0.25 -1.78 -17.44
CA GLY A 176 0.86 -0.94 -16.42
C GLY A 176 1.66 0.24 -16.97
N ILE A 177 2.30 0.12 -18.13
CA ILE A 177 3.11 1.19 -18.72
C ILE A 177 2.44 1.80 -19.96
N GLU A 178 2.12 1.02 -20.99
CA GLU A 178 1.68 1.57 -22.28
C GLU A 178 0.32 2.24 -22.25
N THR A 179 -0.64 1.67 -21.52
CA THR A 179 -2.01 2.17 -21.43
C THR A 179 -2.19 3.43 -20.55
N CYS A 180 -1.18 3.83 -19.79
CA CYS A 180 -1.25 5.05 -18.99
C CYS A 180 -1.17 6.29 -19.89
N ALA A 181 -2.11 7.23 -19.75
CA ALA A 181 -2.11 8.48 -20.51
C ALA A 181 -1.11 9.54 -19.97
N VAL A 182 -0.48 9.30 -18.81
CA VAL A 182 0.50 10.20 -18.17
C VAL A 182 -0.06 11.62 -17.95
N THR A 183 -1.37 11.74 -17.74
CA THR A 183 -2.05 13.05 -17.59
C THR A 183 -1.88 13.66 -16.20
N GLY A 184 -1.46 12.89 -15.20
CA GLY A 184 -1.37 13.33 -13.81
C GLY A 184 -2.71 13.55 -13.10
N LEU A 185 -3.85 13.26 -13.74
CA LEU A 185 -5.18 13.49 -13.14
C LEU A 185 -5.38 12.79 -11.78
N CYS A 186 -4.69 11.66 -11.55
CA CYS A 186 -4.70 10.95 -10.27
C CYS A 186 -4.25 11.82 -9.09
N GLU A 187 -3.31 12.74 -9.32
CA GLU A 187 -2.76 13.63 -8.30
C GLU A 187 -3.83 14.56 -7.72
N SER A 188 -4.74 15.07 -8.57
CA SER A 188 -5.82 15.97 -8.18
C SER A 188 -6.81 15.39 -7.15
N ARG A 189 -6.83 14.06 -6.99
CA ARG A 189 -7.66 13.35 -6.01
C ARG A 189 -6.86 12.68 -4.91
N CYS A 190 -5.54 12.62 -5.03
CA CYS A 190 -4.72 11.96 -4.05
C CYS A 190 -4.58 12.86 -2.81
N PRO A 191 -4.93 12.39 -1.60
CA PRO A 191 -4.82 13.21 -0.38
C PRO A 191 -3.36 13.58 -0.03
N ILE A 192 -2.39 12.86 -0.61
CA ILE A 192 -0.95 13.04 -0.42
C ILE A 192 -0.22 13.35 -1.74
N SER A 193 -0.95 13.85 -2.75
CA SER A 193 -0.39 14.38 -4.01
C SER A 193 0.49 13.41 -4.81
N ILE A 194 0.14 12.12 -4.84
CA ILE A 194 0.84 11.14 -5.67
C ILE A 194 0.43 11.24 -7.13
N ASN A 195 1.42 11.38 -8.01
CA ASN A 195 1.24 11.38 -9.45
C ASN A 195 1.76 10.11 -10.11
N THR A 196 0.90 9.12 -10.36
CA THR A 196 1.30 7.88 -11.05
C THR A 196 1.84 8.14 -12.47
N GLY A 197 1.48 9.25 -13.12
CA GLY A 197 2.05 9.65 -14.41
C GLY A 197 3.57 9.80 -14.35
N THR A 198 4.10 10.44 -13.30
CA THR A 198 5.54 10.59 -13.05
C THR A 198 6.26 9.24 -12.95
N LEU A 199 5.64 8.27 -12.25
CA LEU A 199 6.17 6.91 -12.22
C LEU A 199 6.25 6.32 -13.63
N ILE A 200 5.16 6.35 -14.39
CA ILE A 200 5.13 5.73 -15.72
C ILE A 200 6.08 6.42 -16.70
N ASP A 201 6.20 7.75 -16.65
CA ASP A 201 7.18 8.48 -17.46
C ASP A 201 8.62 8.05 -17.15
N SER A 202 8.95 7.86 -15.86
CA SER A 202 10.25 7.34 -15.43
C SER A 202 10.52 5.91 -15.97
N LEU A 203 9.50 5.07 -16.08
CA LEU A 203 9.65 3.71 -16.61
C LEU A 203 9.80 3.71 -18.14
N ARG A 204 9.03 4.55 -18.85
CA ARG A 204 9.13 4.71 -20.31
C ARG A 204 10.49 5.25 -20.74
N SER A 205 11.02 6.23 -20.00
CA SER A 205 12.33 6.82 -20.31
C SER A 205 13.48 5.83 -20.13
N LYS A 206 13.39 4.90 -19.17
CA LYS A 206 14.36 3.80 -18.99
C LYS A 206 14.28 2.76 -20.10
N SER A 207 13.07 2.44 -20.57
CA SER A 207 12.83 1.38 -21.56
C SER A 207 13.18 1.79 -23.00
N LYS A 208 12.94 3.06 -23.39
CA LYS A 208 13.03 3.51 -24.79
C LYS A 208 14.14 4.54 -25.02
N SER A 209 15.40 4.12 -25.01
CA SER A 209 16.50 4.93 -25.54
C SER A 209 16.50 4.89 -27.08
N ASN A 210 15.77 5.81 -27.72
CA ASN A 210 15.84 5.98 -29.16
C ASN A 210 17.01 6.93 -29.52
N PRO A 211 18.07 6.45 -30.21
CA PRO A 211 19.24 7.26 -30.53
C PRO A 211 18.91 8.45 -31.46
N ILE A 212 17.93 8.30 -32.35
CA ILE A 212 17.46 9.38 -33.23
C ILE A 212 16.73 10.43 -32.40
N ALA A 213 15.84 10.02 -31.50
CA ALA A 213 15.14 10.96 -30.61
C ALA A 213 16.13 11.73 -29.72
N LYS A 214 17.14 11.03 -29.17
CA LYS A 214 18.19 11.63 -28.34
C LYS A 214 19.09 12.58 -29.14
N TRP A 215 19.47 12.20 -30.36
CA TRP A 215 20.23 13.07 -31.27
C TRP A 215 19.43 14.32 -31.64
N SER A 216 18.15 14.16 -32.01
CA SER A 216 17.26 15.26 -32.37
C SER A 216 17.03 16.22 -31.21
N ALA A 217 16.83 15.72 -29.99
CA ALA A 217 16.71 16.55 -28.79
C ALA A 217 18.00 17.35 -28.51
N ASN A 218 19.17 16.70 -28.63
CA ASN A 218 20.47 17.35 -28.41
C ASN A 218 20.89 18.29 -29.56
N ASN A 219 20.26 18.18 -30.73
CA ASN A 219 20.55 18.99 -31.92
C ASN A 219 19.28 19.69 -32.43
N PHE A 220 18.44 20.18 -31.53
CA PHE A 220 17.11 20.70 -31.84
C PHE A 220 17.13 21.80 -32.92
N ASP A 221 18.11 22.70 -32.88
CA ASP A 221 18.29 23.74 -33.90
C ASP A 221 18.54 23.17 -35.30
N LYS A 222 19.39 22.15 -35.43
CA LYS A 222 19.66 21.49 -36.71
C LYS A 222 18.45 20.67 -37.18
N ALA A 223 17.80 19.96 -36.27
CA ALA A 223 16.61 19.19 -36.57
C ALA A 223 15.48 20.10 -37.09
N THR A 224 15.26 21.25 -36.46
CA THR A 224 14.25 22.23 -36.90
C THR A 224 14.63 22.92 -38.21
N GLN A 225 15.91 23.21 -38.45
CA GLN A 225 16.38 23.74 -39.74
C GLN A 225 16.15 22.77 -40.89
N ILE A 226 16.48 21.48 -40.71
CA ILE A 226 16.23 20.44 -41.71
C ILE A 226 14.73 20.29 -41.99
N ALA A 227 13.90 20.28 -40.93
CA ALA A 227 12.45 20.20 -41.07
C ALA A 227 11.86 21.41 -41.82
N ARG A 228 12.30 22.64 -41.47
CA ARG A 228 11.89 23.86 -42.19
C ARG A 228 12.29 23.81 -43.64
N TRP A 229 13.53 23.43 -43.94
CA TRP A 229 14.02 23.32 -45.32
C TRP A 229 13.20 22.32 -46.12
N GLY A 230 12.91 21.14 -45.55
CA GLY A 230 12.07 20.12 -46.18
C GLY A 230 10.64 20.60 -46.47
N LEU A 231 10.02 21.35 -45.54
CA LEU A 231 8.70 21.93 -45.75
C LEU A 231 8.71 23.02 -46.84
N THR A 232 9.73 23.89 -46.87
CA THR A 232 9.85 24.93 -47.90
C THR A 232 10.17 24.38 -49.28
N ALA A 233 11.00 23.33 -49.37
CA ALA A 233 11.33 22.68 -50.64
C ALA A 233 10.10 22.00 -51.27
N ASN A 234 9.13 21.57 -50.45
CA ASN A 234 7.88 20.95 -50.90
C ASN A 234 6.78 21.96 -51.26
N GLN A 235 6.97 23.26 -50.96
CA GLN A 235 6.07 24.35 -51.37
C GLN A 235 6.47 25.00 -52.70
N CYS A 236 7.59 24.59 -53.30
CA CYS A 236 8.10 25.10 -54.58
C CYS A 236 7.67 24.27 -55.79
N TRP A 237 6.63 23.43 -55.65
CA TRP A 237 5.95 22.73 -56.75
C TRP A 237 4.48 23.14 -56.81
#